data_AF-A0A7X9FV03-F1
#
_entry.id   AF-A0A7X9FV03-F1
#
_cell.length_a   1.000
_cell.length_b   1.000
_cell.length_c   1.000
_cell.angle_alpha   90.00
_cell.angle_beta   90.00
_cell.angle_gamma   90.00
#
_symmetry.space_group_name_H-M   'P 1'
#
loop_
_entity.id
_entity.type
_entity.pdbx_description
1 polymer ?
#
loop_
_entity_poly.entity_id
_entity_poly.type
_entity_poly.pdbx_seq_one_letter_code
_entity_poly.pdbx_strand_id
1 'polypeptide(L)'
;MGTKMPTVKKGEQFTKYLPGILAMAFAVWLVFPLIRLDQSDYARAKILVYRLALGITILILILGKMGFDLFFPQGIAKKVSNLKSIAFIIFGILILAFVVFIIFNAGSLFISSYPQTTDYTL
;
A
#
# COMPACT_ATOMS: atom_id res chain seq x y z
N MET A 1 19.93 31.49 -35.37
CA MET A 1 18.86 31.93 -34.45
C MET A 1 18.58 30.77 -33.50
N GLY A 2 19.11 30.80 -32.27
CA GLY A 2 19.14 29.65 -31.37
C GLY A 2 17.76 29.34 -30.79
N THR A 3 17.24 28.15 -31.06
CA THR A 3 16.02 27.61 -30.44
C THR A 3 16.29 27.34 -28.96
N LYS A 4 15.80 28.23 -28.09
CA LYS A 4 15.80 27.98 -26.64
C LYS A 4 14.91 26.75 -26.37
N MET A 5 15.51 25.66 -25.88
CA MET A 5 14.76 24.50 -25.41
C MET A 5 13.89 24.90 -24.21
N PRO A 6 12.65 24.40 -24.10
CA PRO A 6 11.78 24.68 -22.97
C PRO A 6 12.37 24.07 -21.69
N THR A 7 12.84 24.93 -20.79
CA THR A 7 13.25 24.55 -19.44
C THR A 7 12.00 24.21 -18.65
N VAL A 8 11.72 22.91 -18.50
CA VAL A 8 10.65 22.41 -17.63
C VAL A 8 10.87 22.98 -16.23
N LYS A 9 9.95 23.86 -15.79
CA LYS A 9 10.03 24.49 -14.48
C LYS A 9 9.83 23.40 -13.43
N LYS A 10 10.91 23.06 -12.71
CA LYS A 10 10.99 22.06 -11.64
C LYS A 10 9.82 22.13 -10.62
N GLY A 11 9.23 23.32 -10.42
CA GLY A 11 8.06 23.53 -9.56
C GLY A 11 6.75 22.90 -10.05
N GLU A 12 6.47 22.88 -11.36
CA GLU A 12 5.24 22.27 -11.91
C GLU A 12 5.29 20.73 -11.88
N GLN A 13 6.51 20.18 -11.93
CA GLN A 13 6.69 18.75 -11.86
C GLN A 13 6.40 18.21 -10.45
N PHE A 14 6.73 18.97 -9.41
CA PHE A 14 6.49 18.59 -8.03
C PHE A 14 5.00 18.56 -7.69
N THR A 15 4.24 19.58 -8.10
CA THR A 15 2.78 19.66 -7.86
C THR A 15 2.02 18.53 -8.53
N LYS A 16 2.50 18.03 -9.68
CA LYS A 16 1.90 16.92 -10.41
C LYS A 16 1.97 15.57 -9.67
N TYR A 17 3.07 15.30 -8.97
CA TYR A 17 3.27 14.03 -8.25
C TYR A 17 2.85 14.09 -6.79
N LEU A 18 2.73 15.30 -6.23
CA LEU A 18 2.34 15.56 -4.85
C LEU A 18 1.11 14.76 -4.38
N PRO A 19 -0.03 14.71 -5.10
CA PRO A 19 -1.21 13.97 -4.63
C PRO A 19 -0.96 12.46 -4.52
N GLY A 20 -0.19 11.87 -5.44
CA GLY A 20 0.15 10.45 -5.40
C GLY A 20 1.08 10.10 -4.25
N ILE A 21 2.08 10.95 -3.99
CA ILE A 21 2.99 10.79 -2.86
C ILE A 21 2.24 10.92 -1.53
N LEU A 22 1.33 11.89 -1.42
CA LEU A 22 0.48 12.05 -0.23
C LEU A 22 -0.44 10.85 -0.02
N ALA A 23 -1.09 10.36 -1.08
CA ALA A 23 -1.93 9.17 -1.00
C ALA A 23 -1.12 7.93 -0.55
N MET A 24 0.10 7.77 -1.06
CA MET A 24 1.01 6.70 -0.66
C MET A 24 1.42 6.80 0.81
N ALA A 25 1.86 7.99 1.25
CA ALA A 25 2.25 8.24 2.64
C ALA A 25 1.06 8.02 3.59
N PHE A 26 -0.13 8.46 3.19
CA PHE A 26 -1.36 8.24 3.95
C PHE A 26 -1.71 6.76 4.05
N ALA A 27 -1.60 6.01 2.95
CA ALA A 27 -1.84 4.56 2.95
C ALA A 27 -0.86 3.80 3.85
N VAL A 28 0.43 4.15 3.81
CA VAL A 28 1.46 3.58 4.70
C VAL A 28 1.12 3.90 6.17
N TRP A 29 0.70 5.12 6.46
CA TRP A 29 0.29 5.52 7.80
C TRP A 29 -0.98 4.79 8.26
N LEU A 30 -1.95 4.55 7.38
CA LEU A 30 -3.16 3.79 7.69
C LEU A 30 -2.83 2.34 8.08
N VAL A 31 -1.82 1.76 7.43
CA VAL A 31 -1.34 0.40 7.61
C VAL A 31 -0.45 0.21 8.85
N PHE A 32 0.34 1.23 9.21
CA PHE A 32 1.32 1.19 10.30
C PHE A 32 0.87 0.60 11.65
N PRO A 33 -0.33 0.92 12.21
CA PRO A 33 -0.72 0.40 13.52
C PRO A 33 -0.80 -1.13 13.60
N LEU A 34 -0.89 -1.82 12.45
CA LEU A 34 -0.97 -3.29 12.45
C LEU A 34 0.35 -4.00 12.76
N ILE A 35 1.50 -3.30 12.68
CA ILE A 35 2.80 -3.85 13.07
C ILE A 35 2.86 -4.10 14.59
N ARG A 36 1.93 -3.52 15.36
CA ARG A 36 1.90 -3.59 16.83
C ARG A 36 0.50 -3.86 17.37
N LEU A 37 -0.24 -4.81 16.79
CA LEU A 37 -1.50 -5.25 17.39
C LEU A 37 -1.21 -5.94 18.73
N ASP A 38 -1.66 -5.34 19.83
CA ASP A 38 -1.58 -5.89 21.18
C ASP A 38 -2.99 -6.23 21.71
N GLN A 39 -3.10 -7.11 22.70
CA GLN A 39 -4.40 -7.49 23.29
C GLN A 39 -5.10 -6.28 23.94
N SER A 40 -4.35 -5.28 24.38
CA SER A 40 -4.87 -4.01 24.89
C SER A 40 -5.67 -3.22 23.84
N ASP A 41 -5.44 -3.47 22.54
CA ASP A 41 -6.10 -2.78 21.43
C ASP A 41 -7.44 -3.40 21.01
N TYR A 42 -7.87 -4.53 21.60
CA TYR A 42 -9.15 -5.15 21.27
C TYR A 42 -10.35 -4.22 21.49
N ALA A 43 -10.26 -3.31 22.47
CA ALA A 43 -11.29 -2.29 22.71
C ALA A 43 -11.49 -1.33 21.52
N ARG A 44 -10.47 -1.17 20.66
CA ARG A 44 -10.49 -0.32 19.45
C ARG A 44 -10.42 -1.12 18.16
N ALA A 45 -10.55 -2.45 18.23
CA ALA A 45 -10.36 -3.36 17.09
C ALA A 45 -11.18 -2.95 15.85
N LYS A 46 -12.44 -2.52 16.03
CA LYS A 46 -13.28 -2.07 14.91
C LYS A 46 -12.64 -0.92 14.11
N ILE A 47 -12.13 0.10 14.82
CA ILE A 47 -11.49 1.26 14.19
C ILE A 47 -10.20 0.86 13.48
N LEU A 48 -9.42 -0.05 14.06
CA LEU A 48 -8.19 -0.56 13.46
C LEU A 48 -8.47 -1.35 12.18
N VAL A 49 -9.53 -2.16 12.15
CA VAL A 49 -9.96 -2.91 10.96
C VAL A 49 -10.40 -1.96 9.84
N TYR A 50 -11.23 -0.94 10.13
CA TYR A 50 -11.63 0.03 9.12
C TYR A 50 -10.44 0.82 8.57
N ARG A 51 -9.51 1.21 9.44
CA ARG A 51 -8.29 1.93 9.05
C ARG A 51 -7.43 1.08 8.12
N LEU A 52 -7.27 -0.20 8.42
CA LEU A 52 -6.56 -1.17 7.59
C LEU A 52 -7.23 -1.36 6.23
N ALA A 53 -8.54 -1.60 6.23
CA ALA A 53 -9.30 -1.79 5.00
C ALA A 53 -9.13 -0.58 4.05
N LEU A 54 -9.28 0.64 4.58
CA LEU A 54 -9.04 1.87 3.81
C LEU A 54 -7.60 1.96 3.29
N GLY A 55 -6.60 1.65 4.13
CA GLY A 55 -5.19 1.68 3.72
C GLY A 55 -4.91 0.72 2.56
N ILE A 56 -5.39 -0.53 2.67
CA ILE A 56 -5.24 -1.55 1.62
C ILE A 56 -5.97 -1.14 0.35
N THR A 57 -7.20 -0.63 0.45
CA THR A 57 -7.95 -0.15 -0.72
C THR A 57 -7.16 0.93 -1.48
N ILE A 58 -6.58 1.90 -0.77
CA ILE A 58 -5.77 2.95 -1.41
C ILE A 58 -4.53 2.34 -2.09
N LEU A 59 -3.82 1.41 -1.44
CA LEU A 59 -2.67 0.73 -2.04
C LEU A 59 -3.05 -0.04 -3.31
N ILE A 60 -4.18 -0.75 -3.29
CA ILE A 60 -4.71 -1.47 -4.46
C ILE A 60 -5.09 -0.51 -5.58
N LEU A 61 -5.74 0.62 -5.27
CA LEU A 61 -6.09 1.63 -6.27
C LEU A 61 -4.85 2.24 -6.92
N ILE A 62 -3.81 2.52 -6.13
CA ILE A 62 -2.52 3.02 -6.63
C ILE A 62 -1.83 1.95 -7.51
N LEU A 63 -1.84 0.68 -7.08
CA LEU A 63 -1.28 -0.43 -7.85
C LEU A 63 -2.03 -0.60 -9.18
N GLY A 64 -3.35 -0.60 -9.13
CA GLY A 64 -4.22 -0.68 -10.30
C GLY A 64 -3.94 0.46 -11.26
N LYS A 65 -3.86 1.71 -10.76
CA LYS A 65 -3.48 2.86 -11.58
C LYS A 65 -2.12 2.67 -12.26
N MET A 66 -1.10 2.24 -11.52
CA MET A 66 0.22 1.98 -12.10
C MET A 66 0.19 0.86 -13.15
N GLY A 67 -0.61 -0.18 -12.92
CA GLY A 67 -0.82 -1.26 -13.88
C GLY A 67 -1.51 -0.77 -15.16
N PHE A 68 -2.61 -0.02 -15.05
CA PHE A 68 -3.29 0.58 -16.19
C PHE A 68 -2.36 1.52 -16.98
N ASP A 69 -1.59 2.36 -16.29
CA ASP A 69 -0.61 3.26 -16.92
C ASP A 69 0.53 2.49 -17.64
N LEU A 70 0.81 1.24 -17.22
CA LEU A 70 1.86 0.39 -17.79
C LEU A 70 1.36 -0.48 -18.96
N PHE A 71 0.21 -1.14 -18.80
CA PHE A 71 -0.36 -2.05 -19.80
C PHE A 71 -1.13 -1.31 -20.90
N PHE A 72 -1.70 -0.15 -20.58
CA PHE A 72 -2.52 0.66 -21.49
C PHE A 72 -2.00 2.10 -21.57
N PRO A 73 -0.81 2.33 -22.16
CA PRO A 73 -0.28 3.67 -22.32
C PRO A 73 -1.23 4.51 -23.21
N GLN A 74 -1.89 5.50 -22.61
CA GLN A 74 -2.75 6.44 -23.33
C GLN A 74 -1.89 7.41 -24.17
N GLY A 75 -1.55 6.99 -25.39
CA GLY A 75 -0.77 7.75 -26.37
C GLY A 75 -0.03 6.83 -27.34
N ILE A 76 -0.22 7.04 -28.65
CA ILE A 76 0.28 6.21 -29.78
C ILE A 76 1.70 5.67 -29.51
N ALA A 77 1.79 4.35 -29.30
CA ALA A 77 3.00 3.52 -29.30
C ALA A 77 4.25 4.09 -28.60
N LYS A 78 4.09 4.77 -27.46
CA LYS A 78 5.25 5.25 -26.70
C LYS A 78 5.79 4.12 -25.81
N LYS A 79 7.05 3.71 -26.05
CA LYS A 79 7.74 2.70 -25.24
C LYS A 79 7.65 3.04 -23.76
N VAL A 80 7.04 2.16 -22.97
CA VAL A 80 6.96 2.32 -21.51
C VAL A 80 8.36 2.23 -20.90
N SER A 81 8.65 3.10 -19.94
CA SER A 81 9.97 3.13 -19.30
C SER A 81 10.13 1.90 -18.40
N ASN A 82 11.25 1.18 -18.55
CA ASN A 82 11.59 0.02 -17.71
C ASN A 82 11.52 0.35 -16.20
N LEU A 83 11.82 1.60 -15.82
CA LEU A 83 11.75 2.05 -14.43
C LEU A 83 10.33 1.97 -13.87
N LYS A 84 9.31 2.28 -14.68
CA LYS A 84 7.90 2.17 -14.27
C LYS A 84 7.50 0.72 -14.05
N SER A 85 7.96 -0.19 -14.91
CA SER A 85 7.74 -1.62 -14.77
C SER A 85 8.38 -2.18 -13.50
N ILE A 86 9.64 -1.81 -13.24
CA ILE A 86 10.36 -2.24 -12.03
C ILE A 86 9.64 -1.71 -10.78
N ALA A 87 9.24 -0.44 -10.77
CA ALA A 87 8.51 0.15 -9.65
C ALA A 87 7.17 -0.56 -9.41
N PHE A 88 6.44 -0.91 -10.47
CA PHE A 88 5.19 -1.67 -10.37
C PHE A 88 5.41 -3.06 -9.75
N ILE A 89 6.45 -3.78 -10.18
CA ILE A 89 6.78 -5.12 -9.64
C ILE A 89 7.16 -5.03 -8.17
N ILE A 90 8.07 -4.13 -7.80
CA ILE A 90 8.49 -3.94 -6.40
C ILE A 90 7.29 -3.60 -5.54
N PHE A 91 6.43 -2.68 -5.99
CA PHE A 91 5.25 -2.29 -5.25
C PHE A 91 4.24 -3.43 -5.08
N GLY A 92 4.03 -4.23 -6.13
CA GLY A 92 3.19 -5.43 -6.05
C GLY A 92 3.72 -6.46 -5.05
N ILE A 93 5.03 -6.72 -5.06
CA ILE A 93 5.68 -7.63 -4.09
C ILE A 93 5.51 -7.11 -2.66
N LEU A 94 5.68 -5.81 -2.44
CA LEU A 94 5.51 -5.20 -1.12
C LEU A 94 4.07 -5.34 -0.61
N ILE A 95 3.07 -5.09 -1.45
CA ILE A 95 1.66 -5.28 -1.09
C ILE A 95 1.40 -6.76 -0.76
N LEU A 96 1.90 -7.69 -1.57
CA LEU A 96 1.72 -9.11 -1.33
C LEU A 96 2.34 -9.55 0.00
N ALA A 97 3.61 -9.19 0.24
CA ALA A 97 4.30 -9.47 1.49
C ALA A 97 3.56 -8.87 2.70
N PHE A 98 3.03 -7.66 2.54
CA PHE A 98 2.24 -6.99 3.55
C PHE A 98 0.93 -7.74 3.84
N VAL A 99 0.18 -8.17 2.82
CA VAL A 99 -1.05 -8.96 3.01
C VAL A 99 -0.76 -10.29 3.71
N VAL A 100 0.30 -10.99 3.31
CA VAL A 100 0.74 -12.23 3.95
C VAL A 100 1.06 -11.99 5.43
N PHE A 101 1.80 -10.92 5.74
CA PHE A 101 2.11 -10.51 7.11
C PHE A 101 0.84 -10.29 7.96
N ILE A 102 -0.19 -9.64 7.42
CA ILE A 102 -1.48 -9.45 8.12
C ILE A 102 -2.10 -10.80 8.47
N ILE A 103 -2.16 -11.72 7.49
CA ILE A 103 -2.79 -13.03 7.66
C ILE A 103 -2.09 -13.80 8.78
N PHE A 104 -0.75 -13.80 8.80
CA PHE A 104 0.01 -14.46 9.86
C PHE A 104 -0.25 -13.87 11.25
N ASN A 105 -0.25 -12.54 11.39
CA ASN A 105 -0.52 -11.90 12.68
C ASN A 105 -1.95 -12.15 13.15
N ALA A 106 -2.94 -12.05 12.26
CA ALA A 106 -4.33 -12.34 12.59
C ALA A 106 -4.52 -13.81 12.99
N GLY A 107 -3.90 -14.74 12.27
CA GLY A 107 -3.93 -16.16 12.59
C GLY A 107 -3.27 -16.48 13.94
N SER A 108 -2.12 -15.86 14.24
CA SER A 108 -1.44 -16.02 15.52
C SER A 108 -2.27 -15.48 16.70
N LEU A 109 -2.93 -14.34 16.53
CA LEU A 109 -3.86 -13.80 17.52
C LEU A 109 -5.06 -14.73 17.73
N PHE A 110 -5.63 -15.27 16.65
CA PHE A 110 -6.76 -16.20 16.74
C PHE A 110 -6.39 -17.47 17.51
N ILE A 111 -5.25 -18.09 17.19
CA ILE A 111 -4.77 -19.30 17.88
C ILE A 111 -4.48 -19.02 19.36
N SER A 112 -3.83 -17.89 19.68
CA SER A 112 -3.50 -17.55 21.07
C SER A 112 -4.73 -17.20 21.92
N SER A 113 -5.80 -16.71 21.30
CA SER A 113 -7.07 -16.42 21.97
C SER A 113 -7.99 -17.63 22.17
N TYR A 114 -7.66 -18.79 21.60
CA TYR A 114 -8.43 -20.00 21.79
C TYR A 114 -8.15 -20.60 23.18
N PRO A 115 -9.17 -20.84 24.03
CA PRO A 115 -8.97 -21.51 25.31
C PRO A 115 -8.36 -22.88 25.02
N GLN A 116 -7.15 -23.11 25.53
CA GLN A 116 -6.53 -24.42 25.46
C GLN A 116 -7.44 -25.37 26.23
N THR A 117 -7.99 -26.40 25.58
CA THR A 117 -8.88 -27.39 26.19
C THR A 117 -8.20 -28.29 27.23
N THR A 118 -7.06 -27.86 27.79
CA THR A 118 -6.34 -28.51 28.88
C THR A 118 -6.79 -28.03 30.26
N ASP A 119 -7.66 -27.01 30.36
CA ASP A 119 -8.25 -26.55 31.63
C ASP A 119 -9.40 -27.45 32.16
N TYR A 120 -9.45 -28.73 31.75
CA TYR A 120 -10.41 -29.73 32.24
C TYR A 120 -9.79 -30.77 33.19
N THR A 121 -8.71 -30.42 33.90
CA THR A 121 -8.22 -31.23 35.02
C THR A 121 -8.83 -30.73 36.33
N LEU A 122 -10.06 -31.19 36.61
CA LEU A 122 -10.60 -31.38 37.95
C LEU A 122 -10.33 -32.83 38.38
#